data_AF-A0A1M6UQ63-F1
#
_entry.id   AF-A0A1M6UQ63-F1
#
_cell.length_a   1.000
_cell.length_b   1.000
_cell.length_c   1.000
_cell.angle_alpha   90.00
_cell.angle_beta   90.00
_cell.angle_gamma   90.00
#
_symmetry.space_group_name_H-M   'P 1'
#
loop_
_entity.id
_entity.type
_entity.pdbx_description
1 polymer ?
#
loop_
_entity_poly.entity_id
_entity_poly.type
_entity_poly.pdbx_seq_one_letter_code
_entity_poly.pdbx_strand_id
1 'polypeptide(L)'
;MKIFANALALSILLALLGACGDESSSSAPDPIGEISSSSNDDNGSSGKDKDASSSSQKDSKKSSSSVAEKNSSSSVSGKNSSSSVAESSSSELVFHRCDDGDTSSSKGGGYMYYFICKDNEWEVDHVVNLDSLDSLAAIEKNKEHPNMDSLFAGYSGEYLEFEDPRDGHKYKYVEFIWHSEDGKGRDTFYVMAENLNYGKMVLGGTTEFDDNVTEKLCYVDDEWFCDNHFGGLYTWAEAMNLPKVCDSVAVDSNDACKSFADVVKKASDPRVVRWQGICPDGWHIMNQYEWAHTTKNSSSLRSKAVWEKNAGSNSSGMAIIPTGEWVRGKDFSGIHEFANYWMPTELNQKNAKNIFFSSVSQSLDSDGNSGGKNMFEPVRCVMDANNTLTH
;
A
#
# COMPACT_ATOMS: atom_id res chain seq x y z
N MET A 1 -41.76 -55.43 12.69
CA MET A 1 -42.12 -56.80 13.11
C MET A 1 -41.95 -57.71 11.91
N LYS A 2 -41.27 -58.87 12.08
CA LYS A 2 -40.91 -59.89 11.07
C LYS A 2 -39.74 -59.54 10.14
N ILE A 3 -38.82 -60.42 9.72
CA ILE A 3 -38.19 -61.67 10.19
C ILE A 3 -37.25 -62.06 9.01
N PHE A 4 -35.98 -62.38 9.33
CA PHE A 4 -34.99 -63.25 8.64
C PHE A 4 -34.77 -63.23 7.11
N ALA A 5 -33.50 -63.14 6.69
CA ALA A 5 -32.77 -64.27 6.06
C ALA A 5 -31.27 -63.93 5.83
N ASN A 6 -30.39 -64.83 6.31
CA ASN A 6 -29.19 -65.43 5.68
C ASN A 6 -28.36 -64.64 4.65
N ALA A 7 -27.04 -64.78 4.51
CA ALA A 7 -25.96 -65.51 5.17
C ALA A 7 -24.69 -65.17 4.36
N LEU A 8 -23.53 -64.97 4.98
CA LEU A 8 -22.28 -65.61 4.57
C LEU A 8 -21.18 -65.32 5.59
N ALA A 9 -20.62 -66.38 6.13
CA ALA A 9 -19.38 -66.39 6.88
C ALA A 9 -18.19 -66.41 5.91
N LEU A 10 -17.13 -65.64 6.22
CA LEU A 10 -15.78 -66.18 6.13
C LEU A 10 -14.89 -65.45 7.13
N SER A 11 -14.24 -66.25 7.96
CA SER A 11 -13.31 -65.91 9.02
C SER A 11 -11.92 -66.41 8.57
N ILE A 12 -10.87 -65.98 9.29
CA ILE A 12 -9.51 -66.57 9.37
C ILE A 12 -8.55 -66.05 8.25
N LEU A 13 -7.34 -65.52 8.48
CA LEU A 13 -6.28 -65.80 9.46
C LEU A 13 -5.32 -64.59 9.66
N LEU A 14 -4.77 -64.45 10.88
CA LEU A 14 -3.59 -63.68 11.30
C LEU A 14 -2.25 -64.31 10.84
N ALA A 15 -1.19 -63.51 10.72
CA ALA A 15 0.17 -63.67 11.32
C ALA A 15 1.17 -62.72 10.62
N LEU A 16 1.70 -61.69 11.29
CA LEU A 16 2.94 -61.65 12.09
C LEU A 16 4.23 -61.96 11.29
N LEU A 17 5.14 -60.97 11.26
CA LEU A 17 6.62 -60.99 11.33
C LEU A 17 7.13 -59.61 10.80
N GLY A 18 8.07 -58.90 11.40
CA GLY A 18 8.93 -59.21 12.53
C GLY A 18 9.50 -57.95 13.16
N ALA A 19 9.78 -58.07 14.46
CA ALA A 19 10.61 -57.18 15.23
C ALA A 19 12.09 -57.56 14.99
N CYS A 20 12.91 -56.56 14.70
CA CYS A 20 14.33 -56.55 15.07
C CYS A 20 14.59 -55.18 15.69
N GLY A 21 14.69 -55.16 17.02
CA GLY A 21 15.36 -54.11 17.75
C GLY A 21 16.79 -54.55 17.98
N ASP A 22 17.74 -53.69 17.65
CA ASP A 22 19.12 -53.77 18.11
C ASP A 22 19.52 -52.43 18.71
N GLU A 23 20.25 -52.54 19.80
CA GLU A 23 20.59 -51.50 20.74
C GLU A 23 22.08 -51.13 20.59
N SER A 24 22.41 -49.87 20.87
CA SER A 24 23.69 -49.39 21.45
C SER A 24 24.61 -48.47 20.62
N SER A 25 25.11 -47.48 21.37
CA SER A 25 26.26 -46.57 21.17
C SER A 25 26.00 -45.31 20.33
N SER A 26 25.85 -44.12 20.93
CA SER A 26 26.82 -43.27 21.64
C SER A 26 27.93 -42.70 20.74
N SER A 27 27.88 -41.41 20.44
CA SER A 27 28.81 -40.39 20.95
C SER A 27 28.79 -39.15 20.06
N ALA A 28 28.63 -37.99 20.71
CA ALA A 28 28.95 -36.69 20.16
C ALA A 28 30.43 -36.60 19.73
N PRO A 29 30.76 -35.59 18.92
CA PRO A 29 32.01 -34.88 19.16
C PRO A 29 31.81 -33.37 19.14
N ASP A 30 32.04 -32.77 20.30
CA ASP A 30 32.98 -31.66 20.46
C ASP A 30 34.10 -32.23 21.38
N PRO A 31 35.35 -31.70 21.48
CA PRO A 31 35.58 -30.24 21.53
C PRO A 31 37.03 -29.72 21.25
N ILE A 32 37.21 -28.41 21.54
CA ILE A 32 38.41 -27.66 22.00
C ILE A 32 39.47 -27.20 20.98
N GLY A 33 39.81 -25.90 21.09
CA GLY A 33 41.15 -25.38 20.82
C GLY A 33 41.30 -23.86 20.94
N GLU A 34 41.29 -23.31 22.16
CA GLU A 34 41.80 -21.95 22.44
C GLU A 34 43.31 -21.83 22.10
N ILE A 35 43.73 -20.62 21.72
CA ILE A 35 45.06 -20.09 22.01
C ILE A 35 44.94 -18.63 22.44
N SER A 36 45.49 -18.34 23.61
CA SER A 36 45.56 -17.04 24.26
C SER A 36 46.79 -16.21 23.84
N SER A 37 46.67 -14.91 24.13
CA SER A 37 47.69 -14.01 24.74
C SER A 37 48.81 -13.35 23.90
N SER A 38 48.77 -12.02 23.83
CA SER A 38 49.76 -11.05 24.40
C SER A 38 49.40 -9.63 23.88
N SER A 39 49.02 -8.65 24.70
CA SER A 39 49.76 -7.87 25.72
C SER A 39 50.53 -6.67 25.14
N ASN A 40 50.24 -5.50 25.75
CA ASN A 40 51.06 -4.30 25.93
C ASN A 40 51.10 -3.28 24.77
N ASP A 41 51.14 -1.96 24.96
CA ASP A 41 51.03 -1.08 26.14
C ASP A 41 50.82 0.35 25.60
N ASP A 42 50.02 1.12 26.34
CA ASP A 42 50.18 2.52 26.73
C ASP A 42 50.54 3.69 25.78
N ASN A 43 50.00 4.82 26.26
CA ASN A 43 50.45 6.21 26.14
C ASN A 43 49.91 6.98 24.91
N GLY A 44 49.16 8.07 25.03
CA GLY A 44 49.09 9.04 26.12
C GLY A 44 49.59 10.39 25.60
N SER A 45 48.86 11.45 25.98
CA SER A 45 49.20 12.87 25.82
C SER A 45 49.03 13.48 24.43
N SER A 46 48.66 14.74 24.21
CA SER A 46 48.10 15.85 25.00
C SER A 46 48.31 17.12 24.15
N GLY A 47 47.38 18.07 24.22
CA GLY A 47 47.58 19.48 23.82
C GLY A 47 46.40 19.98 22.99
N LYS A 48 45.49 20.86 23.48
CA LYS A 48 45.69 22.30 23.84
C LYS A 48 46.35 23.05 22.68
N ASP A 49 45.83 24.15 22.14
CA ASP A 49 45.18 25.34 22.71
C ASP A 49 44.23 25.94 21.65
N LYS A 50 43.00 26.36 21.99
CA LYS A 50 42.53 27.70 22.42
C LYS A 50 42.39 28.79 21.34
N ASP A 51 41.32 29.56 21.58
CA ASP A 51 41.03 30.96 21.26
C ASP A 51 40.15 31.22 20.04
N ALA A 52 39.15 32.11 20.06
CA ALA A 52 38.43 32.84 21.10
C ALA A 52 37.36 33.70 20.39
N SER A 53 36.44 34.27 21.18
CA SER A 53 35.55 35.43 20.89
C SER A 53 34.21 35.10 20.22
N SER A 54 33.11 35.12 20.98
CA SER A 54 32.26 36.29 21.35
C SER A 54 31.35 36.72 20.19
N SER A 55 30.07 37.05 20.34
CA SER A 55 29.43 37.81 21.41
C SER A 55 27.90 37.66 21.34
N SER A 56 27.29 37.77 22.51
CA SER A 56 25.85 37.84 22.75
C SER A 56 25.32 39.28 22.62
N GLN A 57 24.02 39.41 22.30
CA GLN A 57 23.08 40.48 22.72
C GLN A 57 23.31 41.90 22.14
N LYS A 58 22.34 42.80 21.97
CA LYS A 58 20.86 42.87 21.92
C LYS A 58 20.54 44.37 21.68
N ASP A 59 19.32 44.67 21.21
CA ASP A 59 18.60 45.97 21.32
C ASP A 59 19.08 47.14 20.41
N SER A 60 18.25 48.00 19.81
CA SER A 60 16.80 48.26 19.89
C SER A 60 16.39 49.39 18.92
N LYS A 61 15.10 49.43 18.50
CA LYS A 61 14.15 50.58 18.43
C LYS A 61 13.08 50.34 17.33
N LYS A 62 11.84 49.99 17.68
CA LYS A 62 10.68 50.85 18.08
C LYS A 62 10.14 51.64 16.87
N SER A 63 8.90 51.46 16.42
CA SER A 63 7.69 52.00 17.08
C SER A 63 6.36 51.41 16.56
N SER A 64 5.42 51.20 17.51
CA SER A 64 3.94 51.41 17.51
C SER A 64 3.16 51.38 16.17
N SER A 65 1.98 50.77 16.03
CA SER A 65 0.80 50.89 16.90
C SER A 65 -0.34 49.97 16.44
N SER A 66 -1.00 49.31 17.41
CA SER A 66 -2.45 49.13 17.58
C SER A 66 -3.43 48.83 16.41
N VAL A 67 -4.37 47.95 16.76
CA VAL A 67 -5.79 47.85 16.38
C VAL A 67 -6.16 46.74 15.38
N ALA A 68 -7.24 46.06 15.79
CA ALA A 68 -7.92 44.93 15.19
C ALA A 68 -8.47 45.14 13.77
N GLU A 69 -8.54 44.05 13.01
CA GLU A 69 -9.47 43.82 11.89
C GLU A 69 -9.83 42.32 11.94
N LYS A 70 -11.06 41.84 12.14
CA LYS A 70 -12.37 42.09 11.51
C LYS A 70 -12.37 41.97 9.98
N ASN A 71 -12.96 40.86 9.55
CA ASN A 71 -13.66 40.60 8.29
C ASN A 71 -13.84 41.80 7.35
N SER A 72 -13.43 41.62 6.10
CA SER A 72 -14.01 42.19 4.88
C SER A 72 -13.44 41.37 3.71
N SER A 73 -14.16 40.64 2.86
CA SER A 73 -15.33 40.96 2.04
C SER A 73 -15.20 42.30 1.31
N SER A 74 -14.42 42.31 0.24
CA SER A 74 -14.40 43.42 -0.72
C SER A 74 -15.35 43.11 -1.88
N SER A 75 -16.61 43.50 -1.69
CA SER A 75 -17.51 43.86 -2.79
C SER A 75 -17.38 45.37 -3.00
N VAL A 76 -16.83 45.78 -4.15
CA VAL A 76 -16.85 47.19 -4.58
C VAL A 76 -17.88 47.34 -5.70
N SER A 77 -18.85 48.16 -5.34
CA SER A 77 -19.98 48.70 -6.08
C SER A 77 -19.61 49.71 -7.18
N GLY A 78 -20.46 49.83 -8.19
CA GLY A 78 -20.55 51.06 -8.99
C GLY A 78 -21.54 50.99 -10.15
N LYS A 79 -22.79 51.42 -9.92
CA LYS A 79 -23.78 51.72 -10.97
C LYS A 79 -23.48 53.10 -11.59
N ASN A 80 -23.56 53.24 -12.92
CA ASN A 80 -24.51 54.16 -13.59
C ASN A 80 -24.42 54.12 -15.12
N SER A 81 -25.55 54.52 -15.71
CA SER A 81 -26.00 54.33 -17.10
C SER A 81 -25.43 55.27 -18.16
N SER A 82 -25.57 54.80 -19.42
CA SER A 82 -25.98 55.53 -20.64
C SER A 82 -24.95 55.89 -21.73
N SER A 83 -25.14 55.20 -22.87
CA SER A 83 -25.12 55.63 -24.29
C SER A 83 -23.86 56.23 -24.95
N SER A 84 -23.34 55.51 -25.96
CA SER A 84 -23.07 56.06 -27.31
C SER A 84 -22.63 54.97 -28.32
N VAL A 85 -23.48 54.78 -29.34
CA VAL A 85 -23.27 54.43 -30.75
C VAL A 85 -22.01 53.67 -31.23
N ALA A 86 -22.28 52.51 -31.87
CA ALA A 86 -21.60 51.80 -32.97
C ALA A 86 -20.13 51.33 -32.81
N GLU A 87 -19.91 50.02 -32.86
CA GLU A 87 -19.66 49.30 -34.12
C GLU A 87 -20.05 47.82 -33.97
N SER A 88 -20.63 47.28 -35.04
CA SER A 88 -21.02 45.87 -35.15
C SER A 88 -19.78 45.03 -35.48
N SER A 89 -19.23 44.34 -34.50
CA SER A 89 -18.35 43.19 -34.73
C SER A 89 -18.99 41.98 -34.05
N SER A 90 -19.56 41.09 -34.86
CA SER A 90 -20.14 39.81 -34.43
C SER A 90 -19.01 38.87 -34.03
N SER A 91 -18.49 39.03 -32.82
CA SER A 91 -17.82 37.96 -32.12
C SER A 91 -18.93 37.25 -31.34
N GLU A 92 -19.20 35.97 -31.65
CA GLU A 92 -19.98 35.15 -30.72
C GLU A 92 -19.35 35.32 -29.33
N LEU A 93 -20.11 35.86 -28.39
CA LEU A 93 -19.73 35.83 -26.97
C LEU A 93 -19.81 34.37 -26.55
N VAL A 94 -18.75 33.61 -26.80
CA VAL A 94 -18.53 32.34 -26.14
C VAL A 94 -18.37 32.70 -24.66
N PHE A 95 -19.37 32.34 -23.84
CA PHE A 95 -19.25 32.47 -22.40
C PHE A 95 -18.15 31.53 -21.93
N HIS A 96 -16.93 32.06 -21.87
CA HIS A 96 -15.76 31.37 -21.34
C HIS A 96 -15.98 31.21 -19.84
N ARG A 97 -16.37 30.01 -19.40
CA ARG A 97 -16.68 29.74 -17.98
C ARG A 97 -15.42 29.54 -17.15
N CYS A 98 -14.36 29.06 -17.78
CA CYS A 98 -13.00 28.86 -17.26
C CYS A 98 -12.04 28.66 -18.43
N ASP A 99 -10.74 28.82 -18.21
CA ASP A 99 -9.70 28.52 -19.21
C ASP A 99 -9.17 27.08 -19.00
N ASP A 100 -8.84 26.38 -20.10
CA ASP A 100 -8.37 24.99 -20.02
C ASP A 100 -7.17 24.83 -19.07
N GLY A 101 -7.32 23.92 -18.11
CA GLY A 101 -6.34 23.70 -17.04
C GLY A 101 -6.58 24.50 -15.77
N ASP A 102 -7.52 25.46 -15.76
CA ASP A 102 -7.95 26.13 -14.53
C ASP A 102 -8.46 25.11 -13.51
N THR A 103 -8.19 25.36 -12.23
CA THR A 103 -8.65 24.53 -11.11
C THR A 103 -9.55 25.32 -10.18
N SER A 104 -10.58 24.67 -9.63
CA SER A 104 -11.48 25.26 -8.64
C SER A 104 -11.88 24.22 -7.60
N SER A 105 -12.38 24.64 -6.45
CA SER A 105 -12.88 23.74 -5.42
C SER A 105 -14.17 24.25 -4.78
N SER A 106 -15.08 23.35 -4.43
CA SER A 106 -16.34 23.67 -3.75
C SER A 106 -16.68 22.67 -2.65
N LYS A 107 -17.27 23.15 -1.55
CA LYS A 107 -17.65 22.33 -0.40
C LYS A 107 -19.16 22.06 -0.40
N GLY A 108 -19.56 20.79 -0.26
CA GLY A 108 -20.97 20.41 -0.22
C GLY A 108 -21.19 18.98 0.30
N GLY A 109 -22.25 18.77 1.08
CA GLY A 109 -22.70 17.43 1.47
C GLY A 109 -21.72 16.58 2.30
N GLY A 110 -20.76 17.19 3.00
CA GLY A 110 -19.68 16.47 3.70
C GLY A 110 -18.41 16.29 2.88
N TYR A 111 -18.38 16.78 1.65
CA TYR A 111 -17.27 16.60 0.71
C TYR A 111 -16.69 17.93 0.23
N MET A 112 -15.42 17.89 -0.19
CA MET A 112 -14.72 18.86 -1.00
C MET A 112 -14.63 18.33 -2.43
N TYR A 113 -15.15 19.09 -3.39
CA TYR A 113 -15.08 18.79 -4.81
C TYR A 113 -13.99 19.64 -5.44
N TYR A 114 -13.05 19.02 -6.14
CA TYR A 114 -12.05 19.69 -6.95
C TYR A 114 -12.46 19.57 -8.42
N PHE A 115 -12.35 20.67 -9.15
CA PHE A 115 -12.74 20.80 -10.53
C PHE A 115 -11.54 21.20 -11.38
N ILE A 116 -11.47 20.66 -12.59
CA ILE A 116 -10.53 21.09 -13.62
C ILE A 116 -11.34 21.56 -14.84
N CYS A 117 -10.88 22.64 -15.46
CA CYS A 117 -11.49 23.12 -16.69
C CYS A 117 -10.95 22.34 -17.90
N LYS A 118 -11.85 21.79 -18.71
CA LYS A 118 -11.55 21.22 -20.02
C LYS A 118 -12.61 21.64 -21.03
N ASP A 119 -12.17 22.01 -22.22
CA ASP A 119 -13.03 22.49 -23.30
C ASP A 119 -13.98 23.61 -22.83
N ASN A 120 -13.47 24.49 -21.96
CA ASN A 120 -14.21 25.59 -21.30
C ASN A 120 -15.34 25.16 -20.33
N GLU A 121 -15.40 23.88 -19.93
CA GLU A 121 -16.33 23.38 -18.92
C GLU A 121 -15.61 22.86 -17.67
N TRP A 122 -16.22 23.09 -16.51
CA TRP A 122 -15.74 22.53 -15.24
C TRP A 122 -16.13 21.06 -15.14
N GLU A 123 -15.13 20.19 -15.18
CA GLU A 123 -15.27 18.77 -14.87
C GLU A 123 -14.87 18.51 -13.43
N VAL A 124 -15.57 17.59 -12.74
CA VAL A 124 -15.12 17.10 -11.43
C VAL A 124 -13.86 16.29 -11.65
N ASP A 125 -12.75 16.75 -11.07
CA ASP A 125 -11.46 16.08 -11.15
C ASP A 125 -11.34 15.01 -10.05
N HIS A 126 -11.63 15.37 -8.80
CA HIS A 126 -11.67 14.43 -7.68
C HIS A 126 -12.52 14.99 -6.52
N VAL A 127 -12.94 14.11 -5.61
CA VAL A 127 -13.80 14.44 -4.46
C VAL A 127 -13.19 13.85 -3.19
N VAL A 128 -13.09 14.65 -2.13
CA VAL A 128 -12.50 14.25 -0.86
C VAL A 128 -13.50 14.47 0.26
N ASN A 129 -13.64 13.53 1.20
CA ASN A 129 -14.44 13.76 2.41
C ASN A 129 -13.75 14.82 3.30
N LEU A 130 -14.54 15.75 3.83
CA LEU A 130 -14.05 16.77 4.76
C LEU A 130 -13.46 16.17 6.04
N ASP A 131 -14.01 15.06 6.53
CA ASP A 131 -13.48 14.37 7.72
C ASP A 131 -12.08 13.79 7.44
N SER A 132 -11.82 13.37 6.20
CA SER A 132 -10.50 12.92 5.73
C SER A 132 -9.52 14.09 5.61
N LEU A 133 -9.98 15.27 5.14
CA LEU A 133 -9.17 16.49 5.10
C LEU A 133 -8.84 17.00 6.51
N ASP A 134 -9.80 16.95 7.44
CA ASP A 134 -9.58 17.33 8.84
C ASP A 134 -8.65 16.34 9.54
N SER A 135 -8.76 15.04 9.23
CA SER A 135 -7.83 14.00 9.71
C SER A 135 -6.41 14.21 9.18
N LEU A 136 -6.26 14.48 7.88
CA LEU A 136 -4.99 14.84 7.24
C LEU A 136 -4.39 16.09 7.88
N ALA A 137 -5.16 17.16 7.98
CA ALA A 137 -4.72 18.42 8.56
C ALA A 137 -4.35 18.27 10.05
N ALA A 138 -5.05 17.40 10.81
CA ALA A 138 -4.71 17.10 12.20
C ALA A 138 -3.40 16.32 12.30
N ILE A 139 -3.18 15.31 11.46
CA ILE A 139 -1.93 14.55 11.41
C ILE A 139 -0.76 15.48 11.03
N GLU A 140 -0.90 16.28 9.97
CA GLU A 140 0.14 17.20 9.50
C GLU A 140 0.46 18.30 10.51
N LYS A 141 -0.57 18.85 11.19
CA LYS A 141 -0.43 19.98 12.11
C LYS A 141 0.05 19.56 13.50
N ASN A 142 -0.43 18.43 14.01
CA ASN A 142 -0.16 18.00 15.39
C ASN A 142 0.87 16.87 15.47
N LYS A 143 1.25 16.24 14.34
CA LYS A 143 2.05 15.01 14.29
C LYS A 143 1.49 13.92 15.19
N GLU A 144 0.16 13.87 15.30
CA GLU A 144 -0.52 12.85 16.08
C GLU A 144 -0.63 11.59 15.23
N HIS A 145 0.02 10.53 15.69
CA HIS A 145 -0.04 9.23 15.06
C HIS A 145 -1.25 8.42 15.56
N PRO A 146 -1.93 7.66 14.68
CA PRO A 146 -3.06 6.84 15.08
C PRO A 146 -2.65 5.70 16.03
N ASN A 147 -3.58 5.28 16.90
CA ASN A 147 -3.40 4.08 17.70
C ASN A 147 -3.54 2.83 16.82
N MET A 148 -2.50 1.97 16.83
CA MET A 148 -2.43 0.74 16.04
C MET A 148 -2.60 -0.54 16.87
N ASP A 149 -2.92 -0.44 18.17
CA ASP A 149 -3.00 -1.60 19.10
C ASP A 149 -4.01 -2.65 18.63
N SER A 150 -5.05 -2.22 17.92
CA SER A 150 -6.11 -3.09 17.41
C SER A 150 -5.85 -3.62 15.99
N LEU A 151 -4.69 -3.33 15.37
CA LEU A 151 -4.38 -3.70 13.99
C LEU A 151 -4.59 -5.19 13.72
N PHE A 152 -3.98 -6.03 14.56
CA PHE A 152 -4.03 -7.49 14.44
C PHE A 152 -5.15 -8.14 15.25
N ALA A 153 -5.98 -7.34 15.95
CA ALA A 153 -7.03 -7.87 16.81
C ALA A 153 -8.18 -8.51 16.00
N GLY A 154 -8.65 -9.68 16.42
CA GLY A 154 -9.80 -10.37 15.82
C GLY A 154 -9.47 -11.65 15.05
N TYR A 155 -8.20 -11.85 14.69
CA TYR A 155 -7.72 -13.13 14.19
C TYR A 155 -7.59 -14.12 15.35
N SER A 156 -8.12 -15.34 15.19
CA SER A 156 -8.06 -16.38 16.21
C SER A 156 -6.88 -17.33 16.05
N GLY A 157 -6.15 -17.26 14.93
CA GLY A 157 -4.93 -18.03 14.69
C GLY A 157 -3.68 -17.32 15.21
N GLU A 158 -2.53 -17.92 14.96
CA GLU A 158 -1.23 -17.34 15.24
C GLU A 158 -0.64 -16.72 13.98
N TYR A 159 -0.03 -15.55 14.13
CA TYR A 159 0.76 -14.94 13.06
C TYR A 159 2.13 -15.60 13.00
N LEU A 160 2.52 -16.00 11.79
CA LEU A 160 3.90 -16.40 11.50
C LEU A 160 4.73 -15.15 11.23
N GLU A 161 6.06 -15.24 11.34
CA GLU A 161 6.98 -14.11 11.15
C GLU A 161 8.00 -14.41 10.04
N PHE A 162 8.25 -13.42 9.20
CA PHE A 162 9.25 -13.44 8.14
C PHE A 162 10.12 -12.19 8.27
N GLU A 163 11.44 -12.35 8.35
CA GLU A 163 12.39 -11.24 8.30
C GLU A 163 12.89 -11.08 6.86
N ASP A 164 12.65 -9.92 6.26
CA ASP A 164 13.13 -9.60 4.93
C ASP A 164 14.66 -9.42 4.97
N PRO A 165 15.44 -10.27 4.28
CA PRO A 165 16.89 -10.23 4.38
C PRO A 165 17.51 -8.97 3.75
N ARG A 166 16.72 -8.18 3.01
CA ARG A 166 17.21 -6.98 2.31
C ARG A 166 17.32 -5.76 3.23
N ASP A 167 16.46 -5.67 4.25
CA ASP A 167 16.38 -4.53 5.17
C ASP A 167 16.21 -4.90 6.66
N GLY A 168 16.01 -6.19 6.96
CA GLY A 168 15.77 -6.69 8.32
C GLY A 168 14.35 -6.43 8.85
N HIS A 169 13.43 -5.95 8.01
CA HIS A 169 12.05 -5.69 8.42
C HIS A 169 11.32 -7.01 8.65
N LYS A 170 10.57 -7.10 9.76
CA LYS A 170 9.82 -8.30 10.13
C LYS A 170 8.36 -8.13 9.79
N TYR A 171 7.86 -9.02 8.95
CA TYR A 171 6.47 -9.08 8.54
C TYR A 171 5.76 -10.25 9.20
N LYS A 172 4.58 -10.01 9.74
CA LYS A 172 3.61 -11.05 10.08
C LYS A 172 2.97 -11.58 8.81
N TYR A 173 2.66 -12.87 8.78
CA TYR A 173 1.90 -13.48 7.70
C TYR A 173 0.97 -14.58 8.19
N VAL A 174 -0.03 -14.91 7.36
CA VAL A 174 -1.09 -15.89 7.65
C VAL A 174 -1.23 -16.89 6.51
N GLU A 175 -1.69 -18.10 6.83
CA GLU A 175 -1.95 -19.17 5.87
C GLU A 175 -3.39 -19.11 5.35
N PHE A 176 -3.54 -19.25 4.03
CA PHE A 176 -4.81 -19.47 3.36
C PHE A 176 -4.78 -20.84 2.66
N ILE A 177 -5.85 -21.61 2.87
CA ILE A 177 -6.05 -22.91 2.23
C ILE A 177 -7.33 -22.84 1.42
N TRP A 178 -7.19 -22.89 0.09
CA TRP A 178 -8.33 -23.08 -0.79
C TRP A 178 -8.59 -24.56 -1.05
N HIS A 179 -9.86 -24.89 -1.23
CA HIS A 179 -10.33 -26.22 -1.58
C HIS A 179 -11.25 -26.11 -2.80
N SER A 180 -11.00 -26.93 -3.82
CA SER A 180 -11.91 -27.03 -4.95
C SER A 180 -13.27 -27.56 -4.53
N GLU A 181 -14.32 -27.22 -5.28
CA GLU A 181 -15.69 -27.66 -4.99
C GLU A 181 -15.84 -29.18 -4.97
N ASP A 182 -15.04 -29.88 -5.79
CA ASP A 182 -15.00 -31.35 -5.82
C ASP A 182 -14.11 -31.96 -4.73
N GLY A 183 -13.47 -31.13 -3.90
CA GLY A 183 -12.63 -31.50 -2.77
C GLY A 183 -11.29 -32.13 -3.13
N LYS A 184 -10.92 -32.16 -4.42
CA LYS A 184 -9.70 -32.82 -4.90
C LYS A 184 -8.52 -31.86 -5.08
N GLY A 185 -8.82 -30.62 -5.43
CA GLY A 185 -7.87 -29.53 -5.52
C GLY A 185 -7.69 -28.87 -4.15
N ARG A 186 -6.45 -28.56 -3.84
CA ARG A 186 -6.08 -27.75 -2.68
C ARG A 186 -4.90 -26.88 -3.08
N ASP A 187 -5.05 -25.59 -2.86
CA ASP A 187 -3.96 -24.63 -2.97
C ASP A 187 -3.72 -23.99 -1.60
N THR A 188 -2.45 -23.71 -1.31
CA THR A 188 -2.04 -23.12 -0.04
C THR A 188 -1.06 -22.01 -0.31
N PHE A 189 -1.35 -20.84 0.24
CA PHE A 189 -0.53 -19.65 0.11
C PHE A 189 -0.46 -18.89 1.43
N TYR A 190 0.66 -18.21 1.64
CA TYR A 190 1.01 -17.48 2.84
C TYR A 190 1.05 -15.99 2.51
N VAL A 191 0.23 -15.19 3.17
CA VAL A 191 0.06 -13.77 2.81
C VAL A 191 0.57 -12.89 3.94
N MET A 192 1.41 -11.91 3.61
CA MET A 192 1.80 -10.88 4.57
C MET A 192 0.56 -10.17 5.11
N ALA A 193 0.43 -10.10 6.43
CA ALA A 193 -0.62 -9.40 7.17
C ALA A 193 -0.34 -7.89 7.26
N GLU A 194 0.83 -7.45 6.82
CA GLU A 194 1.27 -6.07 6.77
C GLU A 194 1.55 -5.66 5.32
N ASN A 195 1.51 -4.36 5.06
CA ASN A 195 1.87 -3.80 3.76
C ASN A 195 3.41 -3.81 3.61
N LEU A 196 3.92 -4.06 2.41
CA LEU A 196 5.36 -4.07 2.16
C LEU A 196 5.99 -2.69 2.43
N ASN A 197 7.06 -2.65 3.23
CA ASN A 197 7.81 -1.46 3.60
C ASN A 197 9.27 -1.51 3.13
N TYR A 198 9.49 -1.71 1.83
CA TYR A 198 10.83 -1.88 1.25
C TYR A 198 11.22 -0.71 0.35
N GLY A 199 12.49 -0.29 0.41
CA GLY A 199 13.01 0.81 -0.41
C GLY A 199 13.22 2.12 0.34
N LYS A 200 13.79 3.09 -0.37
CA LYS A 200 14.18 4.41 0.14
C LYS A 200 12.99 5.36 0.11
N MET A 201 12.70 6.00 1.23
CA MET A 201 11.66 7.03 1.27
C MET A 201 12.06 8.24 0.40
N VAL A 202 11.10 8.69 -0.41
CA VAL A 202 11.12 9.99 -1.10
C VAL A 202 9.89 10.81 -0.69
N LEU A 203 9.92 12.11 -0.94
CA LEU A 203 8.80 13.00 -0.61
C LEU A 203 7.75 12.99 -1.72
N GLY A 204 6.47 13.23 -1.41
CA GLY A 204 5.39 13.25 -2.41
C GLY A 204 5.64 14.24 -3.55
N GLY A 205 6.32 15.36 -3.29
CA GLY A 205 6.70 16.33 -4.32
C GLY A 205 7.79 15.87 -5.31
N THR A 206 8.34 14.66 -5.15
CA THR A 206 9.45 14.15 -5.97
C THR A 206 9.00 13.93 -7.42
N THR A 207 9.74 14.50 -8.37
CA THR A 207 9.47 14.38 -9.81
C THR A 207 10.47 13.48 -10.53
N GLU A 208 11.69 13.38 -9.99
CA GLU A 208 12.78 12.56 -10.48
C GLU A 208 12.87 11.30 -9.62
N PHE A 209 12.73 10.13 -10.25
CA PHE A 209 12.81 8.83 -9.59
C PHE A 209 13.95 8.04 -10.25
N ASP A 210 14.62 7.18 -9.48
CA ASP A 210 15.79 6.41 -9.93
C ASP A 210 15.43 4.94 -10.16
N ASP A 211 15.41 4.51 -11.42
CA ASP A 211 15.11 3.12 -11.81
C ASP A 211 16.08 2.07 -11.19
N ASN A 212 17.20 2.49 -10.57
CA ASN A 212 18.17 1.59 -9.92
C ASN A 212 17.95 1.42 -8.42
N VAL A 213 17.05 2.20 -7.81
CA VAL A 213 16.79 2.19 -6.37
C VAL A 213 15.31 2.05 -6.16
N THR A 214 14.89 1.08 -5.34
CA THR A 214 13.47 1.01 -4.98
C THR A 214 13.10 2.22 -4.14
N GLU A 215 12.12 3.00 -4.60
CA GLU A 215 11.67 4.23 -3.94
C GLU A 215 10.23 4.09 -3.45
N LYS A 216 9.95 4.62 -2.26
CA LYS A 216 8.63 4.56 -1.64
C LYS A 216 8.19 5.93 -1.17
N LEU A 217 6.89 6.20 -1.20
CA LEU A 217 6.30 7.26 -0.40
C LEU A 217 5.83 6.70 0.93
N CYS A 218 6.03 7.49 1.98
CA CYS A 218 5.34 7.27 3.25
C CYS A 218 4.17 8.24 3.34
N TYR A 219 3.13 7.80 4.02
CA TYR A 219 1.94 8.63 4.19
C TYR A 219 2.30 9.97 4.86
N VAL A 220 1.75 11.06 4.32
CA VAL A 220 2.04 12.47 4.70
C VAL A 220 3.52 12.82 4.84
N ASP A 221 4.38 12.18 4.04
CA ASP A 221 5.83 12.35 4.11
C ASP A 221 6.41 12.11 5.53
N ASP A 222 5.78 11.21 6.30
CA ASP A 222 6.25 10.77 7.62
C ASP A 222 6.55 9.27 7.64
N GLU A 223 7.83 8.94 7.83
CA GLU A 223 8.35 7.58 7.85
C GLU A 223 7.72 6.72 8.97
N TRP A 224 7.18 7.34 10.02
CA TRP A 224 6.43 6.62 11.06
C TRP A 224 5.31 5.78 10.47
N PHE A 225 4.58 6.26 9.46
CA PHE A 225 3.47 5.50 8.88
C PHE A 225 3.97 4.24 8.16
N CYS A 226 5.04 4.38 7.36
CA CYS A 226 5.69 3.25 6.72
C CYS A 226 6.08 2.19 7.77
N ASP A 227 6.73 2.62 8.85
CA ASP A 227 7.25 1.74 9.90
C ASP A 227 6.16 1.17 10.82
N ASN A 228 4.98 1.80 10.86
CA ASN A 228 3.84 1.38 11.68
C ASN A 228 2.72 0.80 10.81
N HIS A 229 3.12 -0.10 9.91
CA HIS A 229 2.27 -1.03 9.16
C HIS A 229 1.51 -0.47 7.95
N PHE A 230 1.52 0.86 7.70
CA PHE A 230 0.99 1.42 6.45
C PHE A 230 1.82 0.99 5.25
N GLY A 231 3.11 0.71 5.49
CA GLY A 231 4.05 0.31 4.45
C GLY A 231 4.36 1.44 3.49
N GLY A 232 5.17 1.13 2.50
CA GLY A 232 5.45 2.03 1.39
C GLY A 232 4.28 2.09 0.42
N LEU A 233 4.13 3.24 -0.22
CA LEU A 233 3.26 3.43 -1.37
C LEU A 233 4.15 3.52 -2.61
N TYR A 234 3.78 2.81 -3.66
CA TYR A 234 4.59 2.64 -4.87
C TYR A 234 3.75 2.91 -6.12
N THR A 235 4.35 3.45 -7.18
CA THR A 235 3.71 3.39 -8.49
C THR A 235 3.60 1.96 -8.98
N TRP A 236 2.82 1.73 -10.03
CA TRP A 236 2.68 0.39 -10.57
C TRP A 236 4.02 -0.13 -11.11
N ALA A 237 4.76 0.65 -11.89
CA ALA A 237 6.08 0.24 -12.38
C ALA A 237 7.05 -0.06 -11.23
N GLU A 238 7.07 0.81 -10.21
CA GLU A 238 7.90 0.64 -9.02
C GLU A 238 7.55 -0.65 -8.26
N ALA A 239 6.26 -0.89 -7.99
CA ALA A 239 5.78 -2.14 -7.39
C ALA A 239 6.20 -3.36 -8.22
N MET A 240 6.07 -3.28 -9.54
CA MET A 240 6.50 -4.34 -10.44
C MET A 240 8.03 -4.42 -10.60
N ASN A 241 8.82 -3.57 -9.95
CA ASN A 241 10.27 -3.48 -10.14
C ASN A 241 10.64 -3.34 -11.64
N LEU A 242 9.93 -2.44 -12.32
CA LEU A 242 10.10 -2.08 -13.72
C LEU A 242 10.54 -0.62 -13.84
N PRO A 243 11.25 -0.24 -14.93
CA PRO A 243 11.59 1.16 -15.17
C PRO A 243 10.36 2.06 -15.22
N LYS A 244 10.46 3.28 -14.66
CA LYS A 244 9.36 4.25 -14.52
C LYS A 244 8.61 4.54 -15.80
N VAL A 245 9.26 4.44 -16.96
CA VAL A 245 8.60 4.60 -18.27
C VAL A 245 7.36 3.72 -18.41
N CYS A 246 7.36 2.53 -17.76
CA CYS A 246 6.26 1.56 -17.75
C CYS A 246 4.97 2.06 -17.07
N ASP A 247 5.02 3.15 -16.31
CA ASP A 247 3.83 3.85 -15.77
C ASP A 247 3.03 4.59 -16.87
N SER A 248 3.64 4.81 -18.04
CA SER A 248 3.10 5.68 -19.09
C SER A 248 2.99 5.02 -20.47
N VAL A 249 3.41 3.76 -20.57
CA VAL A 249 3.40 2.97 -21.82
C VAL A 249 2.74 1.61 -21.58
N ALA A 250 2.33 0.94 -22.65
CA ALA A 250 1.90 -0.44 -22.59
C ALA A 250 3.13 -1.34 -22.43
N VAL A 251 3.05 -2.40 -21.63
CA VAL A 251 4.22 -3.25 -21.30
C VAL A 251 4.78 -3.96 -22.53
N ASP A 252 3.98 -4.16 -23.57
CA ASP A 252 4.39 -4.80 -24.82
C ASP A 252 4.91 -3.81 -25.88
N SER A 253 4.78 -2.50 -25.65
CA SER A 253 5.18 -1.45 -26.59
C SER A 253 6.55 -0.84 -26.28
N ASN A 254 7.18 -1.20 -25.16
CA ASN A 254 8.48 -0.70 -24.75
C ASN A 254 9.38 -1.84 -24.23
N ASP A 255 10.60 -1.92 -24.75
CA ASP A 255 11.57 -2.97 -24.39
C ASP A 255 11.93 -2.97 -22.89
N ALA A 256 11.84 -1.81 -22.22
CA ALA A 256 12.09 -1.68 -20.78
C ALA A 256 11.09 -2.50 -19.92
N CYS A 257 9.88 -2.73 -20.42
CA CYS A 257 8.81 -3.42 -19.70
C CYS A 257 8.62 -4.88 -20.16
N LYS A 258 9.44 -5.32 -21.12
CA LYS A 258 9.22 -6.56 -21.87
C LYS A 258 9.32 -7.82 -21.03
N SER A 259 10.16 -7.82 -19.99
CA SER A 259 10.28 -8.93 -19.05
C SER A 259 8.92 -9.29 -18.42
N PHE A 260 8.16 -8.27 -18.01
CA PHE A 260 6.80 -8.45 -17.49
C PHE A 260 5.85 -8.94 -18.58
N ALA A 261 5.85 -8.30 -19.75
CA ALA A 261 4.99 -8.70 -20.87
C ALA A 261 5.21 -10.17 -21.28
N ASP A 262 6.46 -10.65 -21.25
CA ASP A 262 6.81 -12.03 -21.60
C ASP A 262 6.32 -13.04 -20.54
N VAL A 263 6.28 -12.67 -19.26
CA VAL A 263 5.68 -13.50 -18.20
C VAL A 263 4.16 -13.58 -18.40
N VAL A 264 3.50 -12.43 -18.62
CA VAL A 264 2.05 -12.38 -18.84
C VAL A 264 1.63 -13.21 -20.06
N LYS A 265 2.39 -13.14 -21.17
CA LYS A 265 2.12 -13.93 -22.39
C LYS A 265 2.26 -15.43 -22.20
N LYS A 266 3.09 -15.87 -21.25
CA LYS A 266 3.31 -17.29 -20.94
C LYS A 266 2.27 -17.85 -19.97
N ALA A 267 1.61 -16.99 -19.20
CA ALA A 267 0.56 -17.40 -18.28
C ALA A 267 -0.64 -17.95 -19.08
N SER A 268 -1.16 -19.10 -18.64
CA SER A 268 -2.38 -19.70 -19.19
C SER A 268 -3.61 -18.84 -18.90
N ASP A 269 -3.56 -18.08 -17.80
CA ASP A 269 -4.61 -17.16 -17.36
C ASP A 269 -3.96 -15.89 -16.75
N PRO A 270 -4.30 -14.68 -17.23
CA PRO A 270 -3.79 -13.43 -16.65
C PRO A 270 -4.06 -13.27 -15.15
N ARG A 271 -5.07 -13.96 -14.61
CA ARG A 271 -5.47 -13.89 -13.19
C ARG A 271 -4.49 -14.58 -12.24
N VAL A 272 -3.66 -15.49 -12.77
CA VAL A 272 -2.67 -16.26 -12.01
C VAL A 272 -1.24 -15.82 -12.32
N VAL A 273 -1.05 -14.62 -12.89
CA VAL A 273 0.29 -14.09 -13.16
C VAL A 273 1.04 -13.98 -11.84
N ARG A 274 2.20 -14.66 -11.78
CA ARG A 274 3.11 -14.64 -10.64
C ARG A 274 4.29 -13.75 -10.98
N TRP A 275 4.37 -12.62 -10.30
CA TRP A 275 5.39 -11.63 -10.53
C TRP A 275 5.96 -11.14 -9.21
N GLN A 276 7.25 -11.38 -8.98
CA GLN A 276 7.93 -11.01 -7.74
C GLN A 276 7.79 -9.51 -7.45
N GLY A 277 8.07 -8.68 -8.47
CA GLY A 277 8.14 -7.24 -8.29
C GLY A 277 9.15 -6.87 -7.19
N ILE A 278 8.76 -5.97 -6.30
CA ILE A 278 9.56 -5.56 -5.13
C ILE A 278 9.38 -6.48 -3.91
N CYS A 279 8.57 -7.53 -3.99
CA CYS A 279 8.48 -8.50 -2.91
C CYS A 279 9.82 -9.24 -2.72
N PRO A 280 10.11 -9.70 -1.48
CA PRO A 280 11.33 -10.44 -1.20
C PRO A 280 11.41 -11.75 -2.00
N ASP A 281 12.61 -12.31 -2.13
CA ASP A 281 12.80 -13.58 -2.83
C ASP A 281 11.93 -14.69 -2.22
N GLY A 282 11.25 -15.44 -3.09
CA GLY A 282 10.26 -16.46 -2.70
C GLY A 282 8.84 -15.91 -2.48
N TRP A 283 8.67 -14.60 -2.44
CA TRP A 283 7.38 -13.91 -2.38
C TRP A 283 7.08 -13.23 -3.71
N HIS A 284 5.80 -13.02 -4.01
CA HIS A 284 5.33 -12.27 -5.17
C HIS A 284 4.16 -11.37 -4.82
N ILE A 285 3.84 -10.42 -5.71
CA ILE A 285 2.70 -9.51 -5.52
C ILE A 285 1.41 -10.28 -5.68
N MET A 286 0.50 -10.15 -4.71
CA MET A 286 -0.79 -10.83 -4.75
C MET A 286 -1.54 -10.58 -6.06
N ASN A 287 -1.85 -11.66 -6.76
CA ASN A 287 -2.62 -11.66 -8.00
C ASN A 287 -4.12 -11.84 -7.74
N GLN A 288 -4.89 -11.74 -8.82
CA GLN A 288 -6.35 -11.82 -8.76
C GLN A 288 -6.83 -13.16 -8.18
N TYR A 289 -6.16 -14.26 -8.54
CA TYR A 289 -6.51 -15.59 -8.04
C TYR A 289 -6.34 -15.67 -6.52
N GLU A 290 -5.22 -15.21 -5.96
CA GLU A 290 -5.01 -15.24 -4.50
C GLU A 290 -6.02 -14.36 -3.77
N TRP A 291 -6.28 -13.15 -4.27
CA TRP A 291 -7.32 -12.28 -3.71
C TRP A 291 -8.69 -12.92 -3.72
N ALA A 292 -9.07 -13.58 -4.83
CA ALA A 292 -10.35 -14.28 -4.96
C ALA A 292 -10.51 -15.45 -3.99
N HIS A 293 -9.40 -16.05 -3.55
CA HIS A 293 -9.36 -17.19 -2.64
C HIS A 293 -9.16 -16.83 -1.17
N THR A 294 -9.11 -15.54 -0.83
CA THR A 294 -9.17 -15.10 0.57
C THR A 294 -10.57 -15.27 1.16
N THR A 295 -11.53 -14.45 0.70
CA THR A 295 -12.92 -14.37 1.14
C THR A 295 -13.66 -13.32 0.30
N LYS A 296 -14.98 -13.46 0.16
CA LYS A 296 -15.82 -12.44 -0.49
C LYS A 296 -16.29 -11.35 0.49
N ASN A 297 -16.02 -11.49 1.78
CA ASN A 297 -16.40 -10.53 2.82
C ASN A 297 -15.20 -9.65 3.20
N SER A 298 -15.17 -8.42 2.68
CA SER A 298 -14.09 -7.46 2.94
C SER A 298 -13.93 -7.14 4.42
N SER A 299 -15.01 -7.18 5.22
CA SER A 299 -14.95 -6.95 6.67
C SER A 299 -14.05 -7.96 7.39
N SER A 300 -14.00 -9.21 6.90
CA SER A 300 -13.12 -10.23 7.49
C SER A 300 -11.62 -10.01 7.21
N LEU A 301 -11.29 -9.20 6.21
CA LEU A 301 -9.91 -8.85 5.82
C LEU A 301 -9.44 -7.53 6.45
N ARG A 302 -10.36 -6.58 6.64
CA ARG A 302 -10.06 -5.27 7.22
C ARG A 302 -9.72 -5.37 8.70
N SER A 303 -8.72 -4.58 9.12
CA SER A 303 -8.32 -4.43 10.51
C SER A 303 -9.40 -3.73 11.34
N LYS A 304 -9.26 -3.80 12.66
CA LYS A 304 -10.08 -3.03 13.60
C LYS A 304 -9.55 -1.61 13.85
N ALA A 305 -8.32 -1.33 13.41
CA ALA A 305 -7.66 -0.05 13.62
C ALA A 305 -7.97 0.90 12.45
N VAL A 306 -7.93 2.21 12.72
CA VAL A 306 -7.84 3.33 11.75
C VAL A 306 -8.93 3.44 10.66
N TRP A 307 -9.92 2.55 10.60
CA TRP A 307 -11.12 2.76 9.78
C TRP A 307 -12.07 3.74 10.48
N GLU A 308 -12.41 4.85 9.82
CA GLU A 308 -13.33 5.85 10.36
C GLU A 308 -14.74 5.24 10.59
N LYS A 309 -15.16 4.41 9.64
CA LYS A 309 -16.47 3.76 9.62
C LYS A 309 -16.33 2.26 9.34
N ASN A 310 -17.18 1.47 9.99
CA ASN A 310 -17.28 0.02 9.81
C ASN A 310 -15.92 -0.69 9.77
N ALA A 311 -15.10 -0.50 10.80
CA ALA A 311 -13.87 -1.27 10.97
C ALA A 311 -14.14 -2.79 10.82
N GLY A 312 -13.19 -3.51 10.23
CA GLY A 312 -13.35 -4.93 9.95
C GLY A 312 -13.29 -5.80 11.19
N SER A 313 -13.69 -7.07 11.07
CA SER A 313 -13.50 -8.05 12.14
C SER A 313 -12.07 -8.60 12.21
N ASN A 314 -11.30 -8.46 11.12
CA ASN A 314 -10.00 -9.09 10.90
C ASN A 314 -9.96 -10.60 11.19
N SER A 315 -11.08 -11.32 10.97
CA SER A 315 -11.14 -12.74 11.28
C SER A 315 -10.26 -13.61 10.36
N SER A 316 -9.83 -13.07 9.20
CA SER A 316 -8.86 -13.73 8.31
C SER A 316 -7.40 -13.50 8.69
N GLY A 317 -7.12 -12.48 9.49
CA GLY A 317 -5.77 -12.06 9.87
C GLY A 317 -5.06 -11.12 8.90
N MET A 318 -5.65 -10.75 7.76
CA MET A 318 -5.02 -9.87 6.75
C MET A 318 -4.74 -8.45 7.23
N ALA A 319 -5.42 -7.98 8.28
CA ALA A 319 -5.22 -6.66 8.90
C ALA A 319 -5.15 -5.49 7.89
N ILE A 320 -6.02 -5.49 6.87
CA ILE A 320 -6.07 -4.43 5.85
C ILE A 320 -6.44 -3.09 6.48
N ILE A 321 -5.62 -2.06 6.23
CA ILE A 321 -5.82 -0.68 6.72
C ILE A 321 -6.14 0.28 5.58
N PRO A 322 -6.87 1.38 5.86
CA PRO A 322 -7.28 2.38 4.88
C PRO A 322 -6.18 3.41 4.63
N THR A 323 -5.24 3.07 3.74
CA THR A 323 -4.12 3.93 3.34
C THR A 323 -4.52 5.08 2.42
N GLY A 324 -5.77 5.11 1.95
CA GLY A 324 -6.21 6.03 0.92
C GLY A 324 -5.48 5.79 -0.40
N GLU A 325 -5.39 6.85 -1.20
CA GLU A 325 -4.55 6.90 -2.40
C GLU A 325 -3.79 8.22 -2.46
N TRP A 326 -2.67 8.18 -3.18
CA TRP A 326 -1.94 9.37 -3.58
C TRP A 326 -1.75 9.40 -5.09
N VAL A 327 -2.03 10.55 -5.69
CA VAL A 327 -1.90 10.75 -7.14
C VAL A 327 -0.81 11.78 -7.38
N ARG A 328 0.13 11.46 -8.28
CA ARG A 328 1.23 12.36 -8.63
C ARG A 328 0.71 13.73 -9.07
N GLY A 329 1.13 14.78 -8.35
CA GLY A 329 0.72 16.17 -8.59
C GLY A 329 -0.60 16.57 -7.95
N LYS A 330 -1.18 15.71 -7.10
CA LYS A 330 -2.36 15.98 -6.27
C LYS A 330 -2.05 15.65 -4.80
N ASP A 331 -2.99 15.98 -3.92
CA ASP A 331 -2.91 15.67 -2.50
C ASP A 331 -3.38 14.24 -2.19
N PHE A 332 -3.01 13.76 -1.01
CA PHE A 332 -3.52 12.53 -0.42
C PHE A 332 -5.05 12.59 -0.26
N SER A 333 -5.75 11.48 -0.53
CA SER A 333 -7.19 11.38 -0.32
C SER A 333 -7.63 10.01 0.20
N GLY A 334 -8.82 9.94 0.83
CA GLY A 334 -9.44 8.66 1.18
C GLY A 334 -8.92 7.97 2.44
N ILE A 335 -8.13 8.66 3.25
CA ILE A 335 -7.57 8.08 4.47
C ILE A 335 -8.65 7.79 5.48
N HIS A 336 -8.48 6.69 6.21
CA HIS A 336 -9.50 6.14 7.10
C HIS A 336 -10.76 5.64 6.39
N GLU A 337 -10.86 5.80 5.06
CA GLU A 337 -12.04 5.46 4.27
C GLU A 337 -11.83 4.30 3.31
N PHE A 338 -10.69 4.22 2.61
CA PHE A 338 -10.44 3.16 1.66
C PHE A 338 -8.96 2.81 1.51
N ALA A 339 -8.68 1.71 0.82
CA ALA A 339 -7.34 1.34 0.36
C ALA A 339 -7.42 0.64 -0.99
N ASN A 340 -6.43 0.88 -1.83
CA ASN A 340 -6.16 0.14 -3.05
C ASN A 340 -4.87 -0.68 -2.87
N TYR A 341 -4.77 -1.85 -3.50
CA TYR A 341 -3.54 -2.64 -3.51
C TYR A 341 -3.24 -3.10 -4.93
N TRP A 342 -2.01 -2.89 -5.38
CA TRP A 342 -1.60 -3.29 -6.73
C TRP A 342 -1.71 -4.81 -6.94
N MET A 343 -2.21 -5.18 -8.13
CA MET A 343 -2.07 -6.52 -8.68
C MET A 343 -1.07 -6.51 -9.86
N PRO A 344 -0.40 -7.63 -10.16
CA PRO A 344 0.50 -7.75 -11.31
C PRO A 344 -0.30 -7.95 -12.61
N THR A 345 -1.16 -7.00 -12.96
CA THR A 345 -1.98 -7.05 -14.18
C THR A 345 -2.11 -5.67 -14.80
N GLU A 346 -1.57 -5.52 -16.00
CA GLU A 346 -1.81 -4.33 -16.83
C GLU A 346 -3.22 -4.40 -17.46
N LEU A 347 -3.94 -3.28 -17.48
CA LEU A 347 -5.21 -3.15 -18.20
C LEU A 347 -5.02 -2.43 -19.54
N ASN A 348 -4.21 -1.37 -19.55
CA ASN A 348 -3.84 -0.62 -20.75
C ASN A 348 -2.60 0.24 -20.49
N GLN A 349 -2.24 1.07 -21.47
CA GLN A 349 -1.08 1.98 -21.42
C GLN A 349 -0.94 2.78 -20.12
N LYS A 350 -2.05 3.24 -19.54
CA LYS A 350 -2.05 4.13 -18.36
C LYS A 350 -2.61 3.50 -17.10
N ASN A 351 -3.26 2.34 -17.20
CA ASN A 351 -3.97 1.74 -16.09
C ASN A 351 -3.53 0.30 -15.82
N ALA A 352 -3.54 -0.04 -14.55
CA ALA A 352 -3.32 -1.38 -14.05
C ALA A 352 -4.43 -1.77 -13.09
N LYS A 353 -4.44 -3.03 -12.74
CA LYS A 353 -5.44 -3.60 -11.84
C LYS A 353 -5.02 -3.43 -10.40
N ASN A 354 -5.96 -3.04 -9.55
CA ASN A 354 -5.82 -3.04 -8.11
C ASN A 354 -7.03 -3.71 -7.45
N ILE A 355 -6.94 -4.01 -6.16
CA ILE A 355 -8.11 -4.40 -5.35
C ILE A 355 -8.48 -3.28 -4.40
N PHE A 356 -9.78 -3.01 -4.28
CA PHE A 356 -10.31 -1.90 -3.50
C PHE A 356 -11.05 -2.36 -2.25
N PHE A 357 -10.76 -1.70 -1.13
CA PHE A 357 -11.42 -1.87 0.15
C PHE A 357 -12.04 -0.55 0.58
N SER A 358 -13.29 -0.57 1.05
CA SER A 358 -13.98 0.65 1.49
C SER A 358 -14.66 0.48 2.84
N SER A 359 -14.70 1.57 3.61
CA SER A 359 -15.42 1.70 4.87
C SER A 359 -16.94 1.57 4.71
N VAL A 360 -17.48 1.76 3.50
CA VAL A 360 -18.93 1.70 3.26
C VAL A 360 -19.41 0.42 2.57
N SER A 361 -18.49 -0.50 2.24
CA SER A 361 -18.83 -1.79 1.61
C SER A 361 -18.25 -2.99 2.35
N GLN A 362 -19.04 -4.05 2.43
CA GLN A 362 -18.61 -5.35 2.99
C GLN A 362 -18.35 -6.39 1.90
N SER A 363 -18.73 -6.12 0.64
CA SER A 363 -18.43 -7.01 -0.48
C SER A 363 -17.01 -6.75 -0.98
N LEU A 364 -16.25 -7.82 -1.20
CA LEU A 364 -14.98 -7.75 -1.92
C LEU A 364 -15.19 -8.09 -3.39
N ASP A 365 -14.91 -7.13 -4.26
CA ASP A 365 -14.79 -7.41 -5.69
C ASP A 365 -13.37 -7.88 -6.00
N SER A 366 -13.20 -9.20 -6.03
CA SER A 366 -11.91 -9.80 -6.38
C SER A 366 -11.57 -9.68 -7.86
N ASP A 367 -12.50 -9.26 -8.71
CA ASP A 367 -12.18 -8.94 -10.11
C ASP A 367 -11.49 -7.59 -10.25
N GLY A 368 -11.26 -6.86 -9.15
CA GLY A 368 -10.43 -5.67 -9.08
C GLY A 368 -10.98 -4.46 -9.81
N ASN A 369 -10.33 -3.32 -9.61
CA ASN A 369 -10.64 -2.05 -10.24
C ASN A 369 -9.52 -1.62 -11.20
N SER A 370 -9.73 -0.49 -11.88
CA SER A 370 -8.74 0.16 -12.72
C SER A 370 -8.13 1.34 -11.96
N GLY A 371 -6.84 1.22 -11.61
CA GLY A 371 -6.03 2.30 -11.05
C GLY A 371 -5.08 2.87 -12.09
N GLY A 372 -4.82 4.18 -12.05
CA GLY A 372 -3.80 4.81 -12.88
C GLY A 372 -2.42 4.36 -12.44
N LYS A 373 -1.56 3.90 -13.36
CA LYS A 373 -0.23 3.35 -13.00
C LYS A 373 0.67 4.34 -12.23
N ASN A 374 0.43 5.64 -12.39
CA ASN A 374 1.12 6.71 -11.69
C ASN A 374 0.58 7.02 -10.27
N MET A 375 -0.47 6.32 -9.83
CA MET A 375 -0.96 6.36 -8.45
C MET A 375 0.00 5.60 -7.54
N PHE A 376 0.06 6.01 -6.28
CA PHE A 376 0.90 5.38 -5.28
C PHE A 376 0.02 4.54 -4.35
N GLU A 377 0.19 3.23 -4.42
CA GLU A 377 -0.61 2.26 -3.68
C GLU A 377 0.30 1.27 -2.93
N PRO A 378 -0.16 0.73 -1.80
CA PRO A 378 0.57 -0.32 -1.09
C PRO A 378 0.62 -1.63 -1.86
N VAL A 379 1.59 -2.47 -1.50
CA VAL A 379 1.78 -3.82 -2.03
C VAL A 379 1.54 -4.85 -0.92
N ARG A 380 0.85 -5.93 -1.27
CA ARG A 380 0.76 -7.14 -0.44
C ARG A 380 1.51 -8.28 -1.11
N CYS A 381 2.46 -8.85 -0.36
CA CYS A 381 3.25 -9.98 -0.81
C CYS A 381 2.66 -11.30 -0.32
N VAL A 382 2.79 -12.33 -1.15
CA VAL A 382 2.32 -13.69 -0.91
C VAL A 382 3.37 -14.70 -1.35
N MET A 383 3.37 -15.86 -0.71
CA MET A 383 4.23 -16.99 -1.04
C MET A 383 3.36 -18.24 -1.21
N ASP A 384 3.51 -18.96 -2.32
CA ASP A 384 2.77 -20.20 -2.57
C ASP A 384 3.52 -21.41 -1.98
N ALA A 385 2.82 -22.24 -1.18
CA ALA A 385 3.44 -23.33 -0.43
C ALA A 385 4.19 -24.36 -1.31
N ASN A 386 3.70 -24.59 -2.53
CA ASN A 386 4.26 -25.61 -3.43
C ASN A 386 4.71 -25.06 -4.79
N ASN A 387 4.68 -23.73 -5.01
CA ASN A 387 4.84 -23.16 -6.35
C ASN A 387 3.89 -23.78 -7.42
N THR A 388 2.80 -24.46 -7.01
CA THR A 388 2.03 -25.42 -7.83
C THR A 388 1.07 -24.82 -8.83
N LEU A 389 0.82 -23.51 -8.83
CA LEU A 389 -0.06 -22.84 -9.81
C LEU A 389 0.56 -22.73 -11.22
N THR A 390 1.63 -23.49 -11.50
CA THR A 390 2.05 -23.82 -12.86
C THR A 390 1.07 -24.83 -13.47
N HIS A 391 -0.12 -24.38 -13.90
CA HIS A 391 -1.01 -25.16 -14.76
C HIS A 391 -1.19 -24.51 -16.13
#